data_AF-A0AAN4ZQI8-F1
#
_entry.id   AF-A0AAN4ZQI8-F1
#
_cell.length_a   1.000
_cell.length_b   1.000
_cell.length_c   1.000
_cell.angle_alpha   90.00
_cell.angle_beta   90.00
_cell.angle_gamma   90.00
#
_symmetry.space_group_name_H-M   'P 1'
#
loop_
_entity.id
_entity.type
_entity.pdbx_description
1 polymer ?
#
loop_
_entity_poly.entity_id
_entity_poly.type
_entity_poly.pdbx_seq_one_letter_code
_entity_poly.pdbx_strand_id
1 'polypeptide(L)'
;MIFVLVNLVLFFSLGLIVFYTEKIRTLNSSTYDPVVQIFKRYPVLNASHKEAELNYSTFPIPGLLKTQTLEKETKSLDDCYGMTPQGLAITENYLFISAYCSSHKHHSVIFMLDKKEAKYLKTIVLKDRTHAGGLAYDAAHHCLWVSAVAKDHGRVAAISMDDILNYDMTLDDKPIRYRHTVDFPSIYQASFITMNEGSLLAGNFDKRENGAVANISFVEEETFDVVQEKKEEVIVPKKAQGIVFYKDYCLVSQSFGPFQSKIYVFSSEQFCTGLLNKSTALQTIKAPPYLEQIAVFCDHLYLIFESGAASYREKTAKFLTEVVAVHLPTLLEVEK
;
A
#
# COMPACT_ATOMS: atom_id res chain seq x y z
N MET A 1 -18.78 44.33 38.17
CA MET A 1 -17.80 43.53 38.94
C MET A 1 -17.96 42.02 38.69
N ILE A 2 -19.16 41.45 38.83
CA ILE A 2 -19.43 40.01 38.60
C ILE A 2 -19.09 39.56 37.16
N PHE A 3 -19.45 40.35 36.15
CA PHE A 3 -19.19 40.02 34.73
C PHE A 3 -17.69 39.90 34.39
N VAL A 4 -16.85 40.74 35.00
CA VAL A 4 -15.39 40.70 34.81
C VAL A 4 -14.81 39.45 35.45
N LEU A 5 -15.29 39.10 36.65
CA LEU A 5 -14.84 37.91 37.38
C LEU A 5 -15.17 36.61 36.62
N VAL A 6 -16.38 36.51 36.06
CA VAL A 6 -16.82 35.34 35.27
C VAL A 6 -15.96 35.16 34.01
N ASN A 7 -15.70 36.25 33.28
CA ASN A 7 -14.84 36.19 32.10
C ASN A 7 -13.39 35.80 32.43
N LEU A 8 -12.87 36.24 33.58
CA LEU A 8 -11.51 35.90 34.01
C LEU A 8 -11.39 34.40 34.36
N VAL A 9 -12.41 33.85 35.02
CA VAL A 9 -12.50 32.41 35.31
C VAL A 9 -12.61 31.60 34.02
N LEU A 10 -13.43 32.03 33.06
CA LEU A 10 -13.56 31.37 31.77
C LEU A 10 -12.25 31.39 30.97
N PHE A 11 -11.56 32.53 30.91
CA PHE A 11 -10.24 32.62 30.25
C PHE A 11 -9.19 31.74 30.92
N PHE A 12 -9.16 31.70 32.25
CA PHE A 12 -8.24 30.83 32.99
C PHE A 12 -8.55 29.35 32.77
N SER A 13 -9.83 28.99 32.73
CA SER A 13 -10.27 27.61 32.43
C SER A 13 -9.90 27.20 30.99
N LEU A 14 -10.04 28.11 30.01
CA LEU A 14 -9.66 27.86 28.62
C LEU A 14 -8.13 27.71 28.49
N GLY A 15 -7.36 28.55 29.18
CA GLY A 15 -5.90 28.43 29.26
C GLY A 15 -5.44 27.12 29.88
N LEU A 16 -6.11 26.66 30.95
CA LEU A 16 -5.87 25.34 31.55
C LEU A 16 -6.21 24.20 30.57
N ILE A 17 -7.35 24.27 29.87
CA ILE A 17 -7.74 23.26 28.88
C ILE A 17 -6.68 23.17 27.77
N VAL A 18 -6.27 24.29 27.19
CA VAL A 18 -5.23 24.34 26.15
C VAL A 18 -3.90 23.80 26.68
N PHE A 19 -3.48 24.21 27.88
CA PHE A 19 -2.25 23.73 28.50
C PHE A 19 -2.27 22.21 28.74
N TYR A 20 -3.35 21.68 29.30
CA TYR A 20 -3.49 20.24 29.53
C TYR A 20 -3.64 19.45 28.23
N THR A 21 -4.26 20.03 27.19
CA THR A 21 -4.39 19.40 25.88
C THR A 21 -3.02 19.32 25.20
N GLU A 22 -2.22 20.38 25.24
CA GLU A 22 -0.83 20.34 24.76
C GLU A 22 0.07 19.43 25.61
N LYS A 23 -0.13 19.39 26.94
CA LYS A 23 0.58 18.47 27.83
C LYS A 23 0.24 17.00 27.56
N ILE A 24 -1.02 16.69 27.29
CA ILE A 24 -1.46 15.34 26.89
C ILE A 24 -0.93 15.01 25.50
N ARG A 25 -0.94 15.96 24.56
CA ARG A 25 -0.36 15.80 23.22
C ARG A 25 1.13 15.49 23.29
N THR A 26 1.88 16.21 24.12
CA THR A 26 3.31 15.98 24.34
C THR A 26 3.59 14.67 25.08
N LEU A 27 2.81 14.30 26.09
CA LEU A 27 2.92 13.00 26.78
C LEU A 27 2.64 11.80 25.86
N ASN A 28 1.65 11.92 24.97
CA ASN A 28 1.34 10.90 23.96
C ASN A 28 2.42 10.80 22.88
N SER A 29 3.07 11.92 22.54
CA SER A 29 4.12 11.94 21.52
C SER A 29 5.42 11.23 21.94
N SER A 30 5.68 11.03 23.24
CA SER A 30 6.99 10.53 23.69
C SER A 30 7.00 9.12 24.29
N THR A 31 5.88 8.40 24.42
CA THR A 31 5.88 7.07 25.09
C THR A 31 4.97 5.99 24.51
N TYR A 32 3.98 6.30 23.67
CA TYR A 32 3.05 5.30 23.12
C TYR A 32 2.93 5.42 21.61
N ASP A 33 3.85 4.75 20.90
CA ASP A 33 3.74 4.51 19.46
C ASP A 33 3.04 3.15 19.23
N PRO A 34 1.81 3.12 18.66
CA PRO A 34 1.08 1.89 18.39
C PRO A 34 1.84 0.90 17.50
N VAL A 35 2.58 1.39 16.50
CA VAL A 35 3.39 0.56 15.60
C VAL A 35 4.44 -0.18 16.41
N VAL A 36 5.20 0.54 17.25
CA VAL A 36 6.22 -0.05 18.12
C VAL A 36 5.61 -1.07 19.09
N GLN A 37 4.45 -0.79 19.68
CA GLN A 37 3.80 -1.73 20.60
C GLN A 37 3.33 -3.01 19.91
N ILE A 38 2.82 -2.90 18.69
CA ILE A 38 2.42 -4.06 17.87
C ILE A 38 3.68 -4.83 17.46
N PHE A 39 4.71 -4.14 16.96
CA PHE A 39 5.93 -4.73 16.43
C PHE A 39 6.75 -5.46 17.49
N LYS A 40 6.67 -5.10 18.78
CA LYS A 40 7.26 -5.91 19.87
C LYS A 40 6.85 -7.39 19.84
N ARG A 41 5.69 -7.74 19.26
CA ARG A 41 5.22 -9.13 19.09
C ARG A 41 5.78 -9.83 17.85
N TYR A 42 6.56 -9.11 17.04
CA TYR A 42 7.17 -9.52 15.77
C TYR A 42 8.67 -9.15 15.79
N PRO A 43 9.52 -9.91 16.52
CA PRO A 43 10.89 -9.49 16.83
C PRO A 43 11.74 -9.12 15.61
N VAL A 44 11.62 -9.88 14.51
CA VAL A 44 12.36 -9.64 13.27
C VAL A 44 11.96 -8.29 12.63
N LEU A 45 10.66 -8.03 12.50
CA LEU A 45 10.15 -6.74 12.00
C LEU A 45 10.51 -5.59 12.95
N ASN A 46 10.47 -5.81 14.26
CA ASN A 46 10.81 -4.80 15.25
C ASN A 46 12.28 -4.38 15.20
N ALA A 47 13.19 -5.35 15.05
CA ALA A 47 14.61 -5.08 14.88
C ALA A 47 14.84 -4.28 13.60
N SER A 48 14.32 -4.77 12.48
CA SER A 48 14.43 -4.12 11.18
C SER A 48 13.79 -2.71 11.12
N HIS A 49 12.68 -2.48 11.84
CA HIS A 49 12.05 -1.16 11.92
C HIS A 49 12.90 -0.14 12.69
N LYS A 50 13.61 -0.56 13.74
CA LYS A 50 14.50 0.32 14.52
C LYS A 50 15.72 0.77 13.73
N GLU A 51 16.22 -0.08 12.84
CA GLU A 51 17.35 0.19 11.97
C GLU A 51 16.94 0.89 10.66
N ALA A 52 15.65 1.22 10.48
CA ALA A 52 15.22 2.04 9.35
C ALA A 52 15.69 3.49 9.59
N GLU A 53 16.93 3.80 9.21
CA GLU A 53 17.58 5.12 9.29
C GLU A 53 16.96 6.15 8.33
N LEU A 54 15.63 6.29 8.38
CA LEU A 54 14.86 7.24 7.58
C LEU A 54 14.46 8.43 8.46
N ASN A 55 14.34 9.61 7.84
CA ASN A 55 13.70 10.76 8.49
C ASN A 55 12.29 10.43 9.00
N TYR A 56 11.58 9.58 8.25
CA TYR A 56 10.29 9.00 8.62
C TYR A 56 10.26 7.52 8.25
N SER A 57 10.05 6.65 9.23
CA SER A 57 9.86 5.21 9.05
C SER A 57 8.38 4.79 9.10
N THR A 58 7.48 5.76 9.29
CA THR A 58 6.02 5.56 9.26
C THR A 58 5.36 6.69 8.47
N PHE A 59 4.30 6.34 7.74
CA PHE A 59 3.54 7.28 6.90
C PHE A 59 2.05 7.06 7.17
N PRO A 60 1.27 8.10 7.51
CA PRO A 60 -0.15 7.92 7.80
C PRO A 60 -0.89 7.39 6.56
N ILE A 61 -1.78 6.42 6.72
CA ILE A 61 -2.67 5.99 5.65
C ILE A 61 -3.84 6.98 5.59
N PRO A 62 -3.96 7.80 4.53
CA PRO A 62 -5.06 8.75 4.43
C PRO A 62 -6.40 8.04 4.21
N GLY A 63 -7.50 8.74 4.46
CA GLY A 63 -8.82 8.26 4.06
C GLY A 63 -9.48 7.19 4.91
N LEU A 64 -8.80 6.68 5.96
CA LEU A 64 -9.33 5.63 6.87
C LEU A 64 -10.59 6.01 7.66
N LEU A 65 -10.87 7.31 7.79
CA LEU A 65 -12.07 7.83 8.45
C LEU A 65 -13.06 8.43 7.46
N LYS A 66 -12.55 9.14 6.45
CA LYS A 66 -13.34 9.87 5.45
C LYS A 66 -12.47 10.18 4.23
N THR A 67 -13.00 9.98 3.04
CA THR A 67 -12.39 10.32 1.76
C THR A 67 -13.43 10.94 0.84
N GLN A 68 -13.14 12.09 0.23
CA GLN A 68 -13.95 12.59 -0.87
C GLN A 68 -13.59 11.86 -2.16
N THR A 69 -14.61 11.38 -2.88
CA THR A 69 -14.49 10.67 -4.15
C THR A 69 -15.84 10.78 -4.88
N LEU A 70 -16.04 10.05 -5.97
CA LEU A 70 -17.28 10.04 -6.74
C LEU A 70 -18.17 8.86 -6.37
N GLU A 71 -19.46 9.12 -6.19
CA GLU A 71 -20.48 8.07 -6.12
C GLU A 71 -20.64 7.42 -7.50
N LYS A 72 -20.87 6.10 -7.52
CA LYS A 72 -20.81 5.29 -8.72
C LYS A 72 -21.89 5.62 -9.75
N GLU A 73 -23.12 5.83 -9.34
CA GLU A 73 -24.27 6.03 -10.24
C GLU A 73 -24.44 7.51 -10.59
N THR A 74 -24.41 8.39 -9.59
CA THR A 74 -24.62 9.83 -9.83
C THR A 74 -23.39 10.50 -10.42
N LYS A 75 -22.20 9.91 -10.25
CA LYS A 75 -20.88 10.50 -10.58
C LYS A 75 -20.63 11.84 -9.90
N SER A 76 -21.39 12.16 -8.84
CA SER A 76 -21.19 13.36 -8.05
C SER A 76 -20.18 13.11 -6.95
N LEU A 77 -19.51 14.18 -6.51
CA LEU A 77 -18.72 14.16 -5.28
C LEU A 77 -19.56 13.69 -4.09
N ASP A 78 -19.00 12.78 -3.31
CA ASP A 78 -19.60 12.23 -2.10
C ASP A 78 -18.50 11.82 -1.10
N ASP A 79 -18.91 11.69 0.16
CA ASP A 79 -18.05 11.29 1.26
C ASP A 79 -18.07 9.77 1.47
N CYS A 80 -16.93 9.13 1.25
CA CYS A 80 -16.74 7.72 1.55
C CYS A 80 -16.10 7.51 2.93
N TYR A 81 -16.77 6.74 3.80
CA TYR A 81 -16.30 6.41 5.15
C TYR A 81 -15.68 4.99 5.26
N GLY A 82 -15.55 4.31 4.12
CA GLY A 82 -15.16 2.90 4.06
C GLY A 82 -14.06 2.62 3.04
N MET A 83 -13.14 3.58 2.85
CA MET A 83 -11.96 3.33 2.02
C MET A 83 -11.02 2.35 2.73
N THR A 84 -10.63 1.31 2.00
CA THR A 84 -9.73 0.26 2.46
C THR A 84 -8.44 0.32 1.64
N PRO A 85 -7.27 0.53 2.25
CA PRO A 85 -6.00 0.57 1.54
C PRO A 85 -5.62 -0.82 1.03
N GLN A 86 -4.92 -0.89 -0.10
CA GLN A 86 -4.56 -2.14 -0.77
C GLN A 86 -3.14 -2.12 -1.34
N GLY A 87 -2.94 -1.39 -2.44
CA GLY A 87 -1.68 -1.32 -3.17
C GLY A 87 -0.77 -0.21 -2.65
N LEU A 88 0.52 -0.38 -2.91
CA LEU A 88 1.57 0.53 -2.43
C LEU A 88 2.66 0.67 -3.49
N ALA A 89 3.02 1.90 -3.83
CA ALA A 89 4.18 2.21 -4.67
C ALA A 89 4.98 3.36 -4.07
N ILE A 90 6.31 3.31 -4.23
CA ILE A 90 7.24 4.26 -3.64
C ILE A 90 8.14 4.80 -4.75
N THR A 91 8.38 6.10 -4.72
CA THR A 91 9.36 6.79 -5.56
C THR A 91 10.38 7.51 -4.67
N GLU A 92 11.28 8.27 -5.28
CA GLU A 92 12.19 9.14 -4.53
C GLU A 92 11.43 10.17 -3.69
N ASN A 93 10.40 10.81 -4.27
CA ASN A 93 9.71 11.96 -3.68
C ASN A 93 8.35 11.61 -3.07
N TYR A 94 7.71 10.54 -3.54
CA TYR A 94 6.31 10.26 -3.25
C TYR A 94 6.05 8.83 -2.82
N LEU A 95 5.01 8.68 -1.98
CA LEU A 95 4.41 7.41 -1.60
C LEU A 95 2.96 7.39 -2.09
N PHE A 96 2.56 6.31 -2.75
CA PHE A 96 1.23 6.13 -3.31
C PHE A 96 0.51 4.95 -2.65
N ILE A 97 -0.74 5.16 -2.24
CA ILE A 97 -1.59 4.13 -1.64
C ILE A 97 -2.87 4.04 -2.44
N SER A 98 -3.18 2.89 -3.03
CA SER A 98 -4.52 2.67 -3.60
C SER A 98 -5.49 2.24 -2.51
N ALA A 99 -6.74 2.65 -2.65
CA ALA A 99 -7.81 2.23 -1.76
C ALA A 99 -9.14 2.07 -2.52
N TYR A 100 -9.91 1.05 -2.15
CA TYR A 100 -11.25 0.83 -2.70
C TYR A 100 -12.32 1.08 -1.64
N CYS A 101 -13.52 1.43 -2.10
CA CYS A 101 -14.69 1.55 -1.22
C CYS A 101 -15.21 0.14 -0.87
N SER A 102 -15.14 -0.25 0.39
CA SER A 102 -15.60 -1.59 0.84
C SER A 102 -17.09 -1.85 0.65
N SER A 103 -17.91 -0.79 0.57
CA SER A 103 -19.34 -0.88 0.23
C SER A 103 -19.61 -0.90 -1.28
N HIS A 104 -18.57 -0.69 -2.09
CA HIS A 104 -18.62 -0.56 -3.56
C HIS A 104 -19.61 0.51 -4.06
N LYS A 105 -19.90 1.54 -3.27
CA LYS A 105 -20.74 2.68 -3.69
C LYS A 105 -19.94 3.80 -4.35
N HIS A 106 -18.64 3.87 -4.08
CA HIS A 106 -17.78 4.93 -4.57
C HIS A 106 -16.65 4.42 -5.46
N HIS A 107 -16.15 5.31 -6.31
CA HIS A 107 -14.93 5.11 -7.07
C HIS A 107 -13.75 4.88 -6.14
N SER A 108 -12.85 3.97 -6.54
CA SER A 108 -11.58 3.74 -5.87
C SER A 108 -10.66 4.93 -6.08
N VAL A 109 -9.64 5.04 -5.24
CA VAL A 109 -8.75 6.20 -5.21
C VAL A 109 -7.29 5.79 -5.07
N ILE A 110 -6.39 6.72 -5.39
CA ILE A 110 -4.99 6.69 -4.99
C ILE A 110 -4.72 7.91 -4.11
N PHE A 111 -4.19 7.69 -2.91
CA PHE A 111 -3.64 8.74 -2.09
C PHE A 111 -2.18 8.96 -2.45
N MET A 112 -1.81 10.22 -2.65
CA MET A 112 -0.43 10.63 -2.88
C MET A 112 0.08 11.36 -1.64
N LEU A 113 1.24 10.93 -1.14
CA LEU A 113 1.93 11.54 -0.01
C LEU A 113 3.30 12.05 -0.45
N ASP A 114 3.71 13.16 0.13
CA ASP A 114 5.11 13.60 0.14
C ASP A 114 5.90 12.69 1.08
N LYS A 115 6.92 12.03 0.55
CA LYS A 115 7.72 11.07 1.29
C LYS A 115 8.74 11.75 2.21
N LYS A 116 9.24 12.93 1.84
CA LYS A 116 10.21 13.66 2.65
C LYS A 116 9.57 14.23 3.91
N GLU A 117 8.33 14.70 3.78
CA GLU A 117 7.57 15.35 4.85
C GLU A 117 6.58 14.41 5.55
N ALA A 118 6.41 13.19 5.04
CA ALA A 118 5.40 12.21 5.48
C ALA A 118 3.97 12.79 5.53
N LYS A 119 3.62 13.64 4.54
CA LYS A 119 2.36 14.39 4.49
C LYS A 119 1.49 13.98 3.32
N TYR A 120 0.19 13.85 3.57
CA TYR A 120 -0.81 13.74 2.52
C TYR A 120 -0.80 14.97 1.61
N LEU A 121 -0.82 14.74 0.30
CA LEU A 121 -0.87 15.78 -0.72
C LEU A 121 -2.25 15.87 -1.37
N LYS A 122 -2.71 14.77 -1.97
CA LYS A 122 -3.98 14.75 -2.73
C LYS A 122 -4.56 13.35 -2.87
N THR A 123 -5.85 13.31 -3.20
CA THR A 123 -6.60 12.11 -3.56
C THR A 123 -6.84 12.12 -5.06
N ILE A 124 -6.53 11.02 -5.72
CA ILE A 124 -6.68 10.82 -7.16
C ILE A 124 -7.81 9.83 -7.38
N VAL A 125 -8.90 10.23 -8.03
CA VAL A 125 -10.05 9.35 -8.25
C VAL A 125 -9.79 8.45 -9.45
N LEU A 126 -9.95 7.13 -9.27
CA LEU A 126 -9.82 6.14 -10.33
C LEU A 126 -11.09 6.04 -11.17
N LYS A 127 -10.96 5.49 -12.38
CA LYS A 127 -12.03 5.40 -13.38
C LYS A 127 -13.29 4.68 -12.89
N ASP A 128 -13.13 3.77 -11.95
CA ASP A 128 -14.19 2.88 -11.47
C ASP A 128 -13.94 2.40 -10.03
N ARG A 129 -14.64 1.33 -9.64
CA ARG A 129 -14.60 0.72 -8.30
C ARG A 129 -13.63 -0.47 -8.24
N THR A 130 -12.61 -0.51 -9.10
CA THR A 130 -11.59 -1.56 -9.10
C THR A 130 -11.06 -1.78 -7.68
N HIS A 131 -10.79 -3.03 -7.31
CA HIS A 131 -10.15 -3.32 -6.03
C HIS A 131 -8.81 -2.57 -5.89
N ALA A 132 -8.18 -2.24 -7.02
CA ALA A 132 -6.91 -1.53 -7.08
C ALA A 132 -5.85 -2.21 -6.21
N GLY A 133 -5.83 -3.55 -6.23
CA GLY A 133 -5.06 -4.37 -5.30
C GLY A 133 -3.55 -4.15 -5.36
N GLY A 134 -3.03 -3.69 -6.50
CA GLY A 134 -1.63 -3.33 -6.62
C GLY A 134 -1.34 -2.01 -7.32
N LEU A 135 -0.18 -1.47 -6.96
CA LEU A 135 0.46 -0.31 -7.57
C LEU A 135 1.92 -0.62 -7.89
N ALA A 136 2.45 -0.10 -9.00
CA ALA A 136 3.87 -0.19 -9.29
C ALA A 136 4.33 1.08 -10.02
N TYR A 137 5.42 1.68 -9.54
CA TYR A 137 6.01 2.81 -10.24
C TYR A 137 6.98 2.30 -11.31
N ASP A 138 6.80 2.82 -12.52
CA ASP A 138 7.65 2.54 -13.67
C ASP A 138 8.44 3.80 -14.00
N ALA A 139 9.74 3.77 -13.65
CA ALA A 139 10.63 4.90 -13.84
C ALA A 139 10.93 5.16 -15.33
N ALA A 140 10.98 4.11 -16.15
CA ALA A 140 11.29 4.22 -17.57
C ALA A 140 10.14 4.89 -18.34
N HIS A 141 8.91 4.44 -18.09
CA HIS A 141 7.71 5.00 -18.71
C HIS A 141 7.12 6.22 -17.97
N HIS A 142 7.77 6.68 -16.88
CA HIS A 142 7.31 7.77 -16.03
C HIS A 142 5.83 7.66 -15.65
N CYS A 143 5.41 6.48 -15.21
CA CYS A 143 4.00 6.20 -14.93
C CYS A 143 3.80 5.37 -13.66
N LEU A 144 2.60 5.45 -13.12
CA LEU A 144 2.12 4.58 -12.06
C LEU A 144 1.18 3.54 -12.68
N TRP A 145 1.56 2.28 -12.61
CA TRP A 145 0.69 1.16 -12.92
C TRP A 145 -0.28 0.93 -11.75
N VAL A 146 -1.52 0.59 -12.08
CA VAL A 146 -2.56 0.21 -11.12
C VAL A 146 -3.32 -1.01 -11.60
N SER A 147 -3.62 -1.95 -10.69
CA SER A 147 -4.55 -3.05 -10.96
C SER A 147 -5.91 -2.51 -11.40
N ALA A 148 -6.35 -2.90 -12.60
CA ALA A 148 -7.58 -2.42 -13.20
C ALA A 148 -8.59 -3.56 -13.39
N VAL A 149 -9.86 -3.19 -13.54
CA VAL A 149 -10.93 -4.17 -13.73
C VAL A 149 -10.90 -4.75 -15.13
N ALA A 150 -11.01 -6.07 -15.20
CA ALA A 150 -11.22 -6.84 -16.42
C ALA A 150 -12.13 -8.03 -16.11
N LYS A 151 -12.74 -8.60 -17.16
CA LYS A 151 -13.60 -9.77 -17.03
C LYS A 151 -12.81 -11.02 -17.42
N ASP A 152 -12.66 -11.95 -16.49
CA ASP A 152 -12.02 -13.26 -16.68
C ASP A 152 -10.53 -13.22 -17.07
N HIS A 153 -9.82 -12.11 -16.79
CA HIS A 153 -8.36 -12.00 -16.94
C HIS A 153 -7.78 -10.88 -16.05
N GLY A 154 -6.47 -10.90 -15.82
CA GLY A 154 -5.74 -9.81 -15.21
C GLY A 154 -5.63 -8.60 -16.13
N ARG A 155 -5.77 -7.40 -15.57
CA ARG A 155 -5.52 -6.14 -16.28
C ARG A 155 -4.87 -5.12 -15.37
N VAL A 156 -3.98 -4.33 -15.94
CA VAL A 156 -3.36 -3.17 -15.31
C VAL A 156 -3.54 -1.94 -16.19
N ALA A 157 -3.51 -0.76 -15.60
CA ALA A 157 -3.61 0.50 -16.31
C ALA A 157 -2.45 1.43 -15.92
N ALA A 158 -1.88 2.13 -16.90
CA ALA A 158 -0.87 3.16 -16.68
C ALA A 158 -1.53 4.53 -16.48
N ILE A 159 -1.07 5.24 -15.46
CA ILE A 159 -1.40 6.64 -15.21
C ILE A 159 -0.09 7.42 -15.27
N SER A 160 0.02 8.40 -16.17
CA SER A 160 1.27 9.16 -16.28
C SER A 160 1.52 10.02 -15.05
N MET A 161 2.79 10.20 -14.69
CA MET A 161 3.16 11.07 -13.58
C MET A 161 2.74 12.53 -13.81
N ASP A 162 2.79 13.01 -15.06
CA ASP A 162 2.31 14.36 -15.40
C ASP A 162 0.82 14.51 -15.11
N ASP A 163 -0.01 13.52 -15.48
CA ASP A 163 -1.44 13.55 -15.19
C ASP A 163 -1.68 13.52 -13.67
N ILE A 164 -0.90 12.74 -12.91
CA ILE A 164 -0.97 12.66 -11.42
C ILE A 164 -0.61 14.00 -10.77
N LEU A 165 0.50 14.61 -11.19
CA LEU A 165 0.99 15.85 -10.61
C LEU A 165 0.00 17.01 -10.86
N ASN A 166 -0.57 17.07 -12.06
CA ASN A 166 -1.55 18.08 -12.44
C ASN A 166 -2.99 17.74 -12.01
N TYR A 167 -3.25 16.57 -11.44
CA TYR A 167 -4.59 16.19 -11.00
C TYR A 167 -5.06 17.04 -9.81
N ASP A 168 -6.25 17.61 -9.93
CA ASP A 168 -6.94 18.30 -8.84
C ASP A 168 -8.45 18.08 -8.95
N MET A 169 -8.97 17.22 -8.09
CA MET A 169 -10.41 16.89 -8.01
C MET A 169 -11.28 18.12 -7.67
N THR A 170 -10.72 19.17 -7.09
CA THR A 170 -11.47 20.39 -6.76
C THR A 170 -11.69 21.29 -7.98
N LEU A 171 -10.87 21.13 -9.01
CA LEU A 171 -10.95 21.88 -10.27
C LEU A 171 -11.69 21.08 -11.36
N ASP A 172 -11.47 19.77 -11.42
CA ASP A 172 -12.16 18.85 -12.32
C ASP A 172 -12.50 17.57 -11.55
N ASP A 173 -13.77 17.39 -11.20
CA ASP A 173 -14.27 16.24 -10.41
C ASP A 173 -14.38 14.96 -11.25
N LYS A 174 -13.55 14.82 -12.29
CA LYS A 174 -13.49 13.64 -13.14
C LYS A 174 -12.46 12.63 -12.63
N PRO A 175 -12.68 11.34 -12.89
CA PRO A 175 -11.64 10.34 -12.70
C PRO A 175 -10.40 10.63 -13.54
N ILE A 176 -9.23 10.27 -13.01
CA ILE A 176 -7.98 10.35 -13.74
C ILE A 176 -8.01 9.42 -14.97
N ARG A 177 -7.38 9.88 -16.06
CA ARG A 177 -7.32 9.14 -17.31
C ARG A 177 -6.27 8.03 -17.25
N TYR A 178 -6.62 6.86 -17.75
CA TYR A 178 -5.65 5.78 -18.03
C TYR A 178 -5.06 5.99 -19.42
N ARG A 179 -3.73 6.08 -19.50
CA ARG A 179 -2.98 6.29 -20.74
C ARG A 179 -2.89 5.01 -21.58
N HIS A 180 -2.73 3.89 -20.89
CA HIS A 180 -2.57 2.57 -21.50
C HIS A 180 -3.13 1.50 -20.58
N THR A 181 -3.46 0.34 -21.12
CA THR A 181 -3.87 -0.84 -20.35
C THR A 181 -3.19 -2.07 -20.91
N VAL A 182 -2.72 -2.95 -20.03
CA VAL A 182 -2.17 -4.25 -20.44
C VAL A 182 -2.96 -5.38 -19.79
N ASP A 183 -3.23 -6.41 -20.59
CA ASP A 183 -3.92 -7.61 -20.17
C ASP A 183 -2.92 -8.73 -19.89
N PHE A 184 -3.23 -9.54 -18.88
CA PHE A 184 -2.54 -10.77 -18.51
C PHE A 184 -3.57 -11.92 -18.61
N PRO A 185 -3.76 -12.49 -19.81
CA PRO A 185 -4.78 -13.51 -20.06
C PRO A 185 -4.60 -14.80 -19.27
N SER A 186 -3.38 -15.09 -18.80
CA SER A 186 -3.07 -16.34 -18.10
C SER A 186 -3.61 -16.37 -16.65
N ILE A 187 -3.71 -15.20 -16.01
CA ILE A 187 -4.24 -15.06 -14.64
C ILE A 187 -5.68 -14.53 -14.63
N TYR A 188 -6.47 -14.96 -13.65
CA TYR A 188 -7.90 -14.56 -13.55
C TYR A 188 -8.10 -13.06 -13.23
N GLN A 189 -7.20 -12.46 -12.44
CA GLN A 189 -7.24 -11.04 -12.07
C GLN A 189 -5.86 -10.56 -11.59
N ALA A 190 -5.54 -9.29 -11.83
CA ALA A 190 -4.33 -8.65 -11.30
C ALA A 190 -4.59 -8.16 -9.88
N SER A 191 -4.34 -9.01 -8.88
CA SER A 191 -4.58 -8.71 -7.45
C SER A 191 -3.47 -7.90 -6.82
N PHE A 192 -2.24 -8.06 -7.31
CA PHE A 192 -1.07 -7.29 -6.91
C PHE A 192 -0.13 -7.18 -8.11
N ILE A 193 0.72 -6.15 -8.11
CA ILE A 193 1.64 -5.88 -9.22
C ILE A 193 2.99 -5.39 -8.72
N THR A 194 4.03 -5.55 -9.52
CA THR A 194 5.36 -5.01 -9.23
C THR A 194 6.17 -4.82 -10.51
N MET A 195 7.24 -4.02 -10.44
CA MET A 195 8.25 -3.95 -11.49
C MET A 195 9.47 -4.77 -11.09
N ASN A 196 10.04 -5.51 -12.04
CA ASN A 196 11.34 -6.17 -11.86
C ASN A 196 12.11 -6.15 -13.17
N GLU A 197 13.33 -5.60 -13.17
CA GLU A 197 14.24 -5.58 -14.33
C GLU A 197 13.54 -5.12 -15.63
N GLY A 198 12.79 -4.01 -15.56
CA GLY A 198 12.05 -3.45 -16.70
C GLY A 198 10.79 -4.23 -17.12
N SER A 199 10.49 -5.34 -16.45
CA SER A 199 9.28 -6.13 -16.68
C SER A 199 8.18 -5.78 -15.67
N LEU A 200 6.93 -5.73 -16.14
CA LEU A 200 5.75 -5.58 -15.30
C LEU A 200 5.21 -6.96 -14.96
N LEU A 201 5.06 -7.22 -13.66
CA LEU A 201 4.54 -8.48 -13.15
C LEU A 201 3.17 -8.24 -12.52
N ALA A 202 2.23 -9.14 -12.80
CA ALA A 202 0.91 -9.16 -12.19
C ALA A 202 0.62 -10.54 -11.61
N GLY A 203 0.11 -10.59 -10.39
CA GLY A 203 -0.25 -11.85 -9.75
C GLY A 203 -1.69 -11.90 -9.25
N ASN A 204 -2.24 -13.11 -9.17
CA ASN A 204 -3.58 -13.33 -8.66
C ASN A 204 -3.56 -13.87 -7.21
N PHE A 205 -4.44 -13.30 -6.40
CA PHE A 205 -4.78 -13.85 -5.10
C PHE A 205 -5.70 -15.08 -5.28
N ASP A 206 -5.35 -16.20 -4.64
CA ASP A 206 -6.25 -17.33 -4.45
C ASP A 206 -6.29 -17.76 -2.98
N LYS A 207 -7.52 -17.97 -2.45
CA LYS A 207 -7.74 -18.30 -1.05
C LYS A 207 -7.46 -19.78 -0.73
N ARG A 208 -7.67 -20.67 -1.69
CA ARG A 208 -7.70 -22.13 -1.52
C ARG A 208 -6.44 -22.77 -2.09
N GLU A 209 -6.14 -22.44 -3.33
CA GLU A 209 -5.04 -22.94 -4.13
C GLU A 209 -3.89 -21.92 -4.21
N ASN A 210 -2.75 -22.34 -4.75
CA ASN A 210 -1.64 -21.43 -5.02
C ASN A 210 -2.05 -20.37 -6.06
N GLY A 211 -1.44 -19.19 -5.95
CA GLY A 211 -1.57 -18.15 -6.96
C GLY A 211 -0.56 -18.34 -8.08
N ALA A 212 -0.63 -17.46 -9.07
CA ALA A 212 0.29 -17.35 -10.19
C ALA A 212 0.70 -15.88 -10.37
N VAL A 213 1.90 -15.68 -10.92
CA VAL A 213 2.43 -14.39 -11.34
C VAL A 213 2.80 -14.49 -12.81
N ALA A 214 2.15 -13.69 -13.63
CA ALA A 214 2.48 -13.52 -15.04
C ALA A 214 3.39 -12.30 -15.20
N ASN A 215 4.21 -12.30 -16.25
CA ASN A 215 5.12 -11.20 -16.57
C ASN A 215 4.95 -10.75 -18.02
N ILE A 216 5.18 -9.46 -18.22
CA ILE A 216 5.33 -8.85 -19.53
C ILE A 216 6.60 -8.02 -19.53
N SER A 217 7.27 -7.98 -20.68
CA SER A 217 8.39 -7.07 -20.92
C SER A 217 7.98 -6.11 -22.03
N PHE A 218 8.53 -4.90 -22.01
CA PHE A 218 8.27 -3.90 -23.04
C PHE A 218 9.35 -3.97 -24.14
N VAL A 219 8.97 -3.69 -25.39
CA VAL A 219 9.85 -3.79 -26.58
C VAL A 219 10.94 -2.73 -26.51
N GLU A 220 10.58 -1.53 -26.09
CA GLU A 220 11.49 -0.41 -25.83
C GLU A 220 11.11 0.19 -24.48
N GLU A 221 12.09 0.70 -23.72
CA GLU A 221 11.88 1.26 -22.37
C GLU A 221 10.98 2.50 -22.33
N GLU A 222 10.72 3.12 -23.48
CA GLU A 222 9.96 4.37 -23.62
C GLU A 222 8.56 4.16 -24.25
N THR A 223 8.26 2.94 -24.72
CA THR A 223 6.99 2.63 -25.39
C THR A 223 6.22 1.55 -24.65
N PHE A 224 4.89 1.67 -24.62
CA PHE A 224 4.02 0.63 -24.05
C PHE A 224 3.86 -0.60 -24.96
N ASP A 225 4.71 -0.75 -25.99
CA ASP A 225 4.65 -1.89 -26.88
C ASP A 225 5.16 -3.12 -26.13
N VAL A 226 4.31 -4.14 -26.00
CA VAL A 226 4.58 -5.32 -25.18
C VAL A 226 5.30 -6.39 -26.03
N VAL A 227 6.43 -6.90 -25.53
CA VAL A 227 7.03 -8.13 -26.02
C VAL A 227 6.11 -9.27 -25.63
N GLN A 228 5.80 -10.12 -26.61
CA GLN A 228 4.96 -11.31 -26.48
C GLN A 228 5.07 -11.96 -25.08
N GLU A 229 3.92 -12.09 -24.41
CA GLU A 229 3.81 -12.65 -23.04
C GLU A 229 4.64 -13.93 -22.91
N LYS A 230 5.59 -13.95 -21.98
CA LYS A 230 6.28 -15.20 -21.62
C LYS A 230 5.22 -16.10 -21.00
N LYS A 231 4.90 -17.21 -21.67
CA LYS A 231 3.83 -18.14 -21.28
C LYS A 231 4.00 -18.83 -19.93
N GLU A 232 5.16 -18.69 -19.28
CA GLU A 232 5.44 -19.40 -18.02
C GLU A 232 5.16 -18.51 -16.82
N GLU A 233 4.01 -18.76 -16.20
CA GLU A 233 3.66 -18.16 -14.92
C GLU A 233 4.55 -18.71 -13.81
N VAL A 234 4.84 -17.87 -12.82
CA VAL A 234 5.49 -18.30 -11.58
C VAL A 234 4.42 -18.64 -10.56
N ILE A 235 4.41 -19.88 -10.07
CA ILE A 235 3.48 -20.31 -9.02
C ILE A 235 3.92 -19.74 -7.68
N VAL A 236 3.00 -19.05 -6.99
CA VAL A 236 3.25 -18.41 -5.69
C VAL A 236 2.38 -19.02 -4.58
N PRO A 237 2.79 -18.93 -3.30
CA PRO A 237 1.98 -19.45 -2.21
C PRO A 237 0.57 -18.85 -2.23
N LYS A 238 -0.42 -19.67 -1.89
CA LYS A 238 -1.80 -19.19 -1.72
C LYS A 238 -1.90 -17.97 -0.81
N LYS A 239 -2.92 -17.14 -1.07
CA LYS A 239 -3.20 -15.90 -0.35
C LYS A 239 -2.06 -14.88 -0.44
N ALA A 240 -1.30 -14.91 -1.54
CA ALA A 240 -0.31 -13.89 -1.84
C ALA A 240 -1.02 -12.55 -2.06
N GLN A 241 -0.48 -11.50 -1.44
CA GLN A 241 -0.98 -10.12 -1.50
C GLN A 241 0.00 -9.18 -2.21
N GLY A 242 1.20 -9.66 -2.53
CA GLY A 242 2.25 -8.86 -3.14
C GLY A 242 3.52 -9.67 -3.36
N ILE A 243 4.33 -9.22 -4.31
CA ILE A 243 5.66 -9.74 -4.61
C ILE A 243 6.59 -8.56 -4.90
N VAL A 244 7.81 -8.59 -4.35
CA VAL A 244 8.84 -7.57 -4.59
C VAL A 244 10.21 -8.20 -4.65
N PHE A 245 11.13 -7.51 -5.32
CA PHE A 245 12.50 -7.95 -5.50
C PHE A 245 13.46 -6.99 -4.80
N TYR A 246 14.51 -7.55 -4.21
CA TYR A 246 15.58 -6.79 -3.60
C TYR A 246 16.88 -7.59 -3.68
N LYS A 247 17.83 -7.09 -4.48
CA LYS A 247 19.09 -7.81 -4.78
C LYS A 247 18.76 -9.24 -5.26
N ASP A 248 19.37 -10.25 -4.65
CA ASP A 248 19.17 -11.66 -5.00
C ASP A 248 17.93 -12.30 -4.34
N TYR A 249 17.03 -11.49 -3.78
CA TYR A 249 15.84 -11.97 -3.07
C TYR A 249 14.53 -11.59 -3.75
N CYS A 250 13.57 -12.51 -3.66
CA CYS A 250 12.18 -12.32 -3.99
C CYS A 250 11.33 -12.49 -2.72
N LEU A 251 10.58 -11.47 -2.33
CA LEU A 251 9.74 -11.47 -1.13
C LEU A 251 8.26 -11.51 -1.52
N VAL A 252 7.50 -12.41 -0.90
CA VAL A 252 6.04 -12.55 -1.13
C VAL A 252 5.28 -12.29 0.17
N SER A 253 4.40 -11.29 0.18
CA SER A 253 3.48 -11.07 1.30
C SER A 253 2.29 -12.04 1.21
N GLN A 254 1.91 -12.63 2.34
CA GLN A 254 0.74 -13.50 2.48
C GLN A 254 -0.15 -12.99 3.60
N SER A 255 -1.43 -12.80 3.32
CA SER A 255 -2.43 -12.52 4.36
C SER A 255 -3.83 -13.01 4.01
N PHE A 256 -4.64 -13.25 5.03
CA PHE A 256 -6.09 -13.45 4.88
C PHE A 256 -6.80 -13.26 6.22
N GLY A 257 -7.59 -12.20 6.34
CA GLY A 257 -8.41 -11.94 7.52
C GLY A 257 -7.60 -11.60 8.78
N PRO A 258 -8.17 -11.80 9.99
CA PRO A 258 -7.56 -11.36 11.25
C PRO A 258 -6.40 -12.25 11.72
N PHE A 259 -5.97 -13.20 10.88
CA PHE A 259 -4.87 -14.09 11.20
C PHE A 259 -3.53 -13.43 10.91
N GLN A 260 -2.49 -13.90 11.61
CA GLN A 260 -1.14 -13.41 11.41
C GLN A 260 -0.67 -13.58 9.97
N SER A 261 -0.22 -12.48 9.36
CA SER A 261 0.34 -12.48 8.01
C SER A 261 1.80 -12.99 8.02
N LYS A 262 2.34 -13.23 6.83
CA LYS A 262 3.72 -13.67 6.63
C LYS A 262 4.35 -12.95 5.46
N ILE A 263 5.67 -12.83 5.50
CA ILE A 263 6.49 -12.51 4.33
C ILE A 263 7.40 -13.71 4.11
N TYR A 264 7.27 -14.36 2.95
CA TYR A 264 8.16 -15.43 2.54
C TYR A 264 9.32 -14.84 1.77
N VAL A 265 10.54 -15.25 2.12
CA VAL A 265 11.76 -14.85 1.43
C VAL A 265 12.23 -16.02 0.58
N PHE A 266 12.45 -15.78 -0.70
CA PHE A 266 13.01 -16.70 -1.68
C PHE A 266 14.24 -16.06 -2.33
N SER A 267 15.08 -16.85 -2.99
CA SER A 267 16.07 -16.28 -3.91
C SER A 267 15.42 -15.90 -5.24
N SER A 268 16.02 -14.95 -5.97
CA SER A 268 15.64 -14.64 -7.35
C SER A 268 15.83 -15.86 -8.27
N GLU A 269 16.80 -16.74 -7.97
CA GLU A 269 16.95 -18.02 -8.66
C GLU A 269 15.71 -18.91 -8.51
N GLN A 270 15.14 -19.02 -7.30
CA GLN A 270 13.89 -19.76 -7.09
C GLN A 270 12.74 -19.17 -7.90
N PHE A 271 12.65 -17.85 -8.01
CA PHE A 271 11.65 -17.21 -8.89
C PHE A 271 11.85 -17.63 -10.35
N CYS A 272 13.07 -17.64 -10.85
CA CYS A 272 13.39 -18.08 -12.22
C CYS A 272 13.07 -19.56 -12.49
N THR A 273 12.93 -20.41 -11.47
CA THR A 273 12.48 -21.82 -11.66
C THR A 273 10.98 -21.95 -11.94
N GLY A 274 10.19 -20.89 -11.77
CA GLY A 274 8.74 -20.92 -11.97
C GLY A 274 7.92 -21.39 -10.75
N LEU A 275 8.55 -21.68 -9.60
CA LEU A 275 7.85 -22.16 -8.40
C LEU A 275 8.43 -21.58 -7.10
N LEU A 276 7.61 -20.80 -6.40
CA LEU A 276 7.87 -20.30 -5.05
C LEU A 276 7.13 -21.16 -4.01
N ASN A 277 7.75 -22.27 -3.59
CA ASN A 277 7.18 -23.16 -2.59
C ASN A 277 7.52 -22.71 -1.16
N LYS A 278 6.49 -22.36 -0.36
CA LYS A 278 6.67 -21.96 1.05
C LYS A 278 7.52 -22.91 1.91
N SER A 279 7.63 -24.20 1.59
CA SER A 279 8.45 -25.16 2.34
C SER A 279 9.94 -25.04 2.05
N THR A 280 10.30 -24.42 0.92
CA THR A 280 11.68 -24.15 0.49
C THR A 280 12.02 -22.66 0.57
N ALA A 281 11.16 -21.84 1.21
CA ALA A 281 11.47 -20.45 1.48
C ALA A 281 12.72 -20.36 2.35
N LEU A 282 13.64 -19.46 2.01
CA LEU A 282 14.87 -19.20 2.75
C LEU A 282 14.56 -18.70 4.17
N GLN A 283 13.49 -17.91 4.31
CA GLN A 283 13.03 -17.39 5.58
C GLN A 283 11.50 -17.19 5.55
N THR A 284 10.86 -17.27 6.71
CA THR A 284 9.45 -16.88 6.89
C THR A 284 9.33 -15.87 8.02
N ILE A 285 9.06 -14.62 7.66
CA ILE A 285 8.91 -13.51 8.61
C ILE A 285 7.44 -13.38 9.00
N LYS A 286 7.15 -13.32 10.30
CA LYS A 286 5.79 -13.13 10.82
C LYS A 286 5.45 -11.64 10.84
N ALA A 287 4.23 -11.28 10.43
CA ALA A 287 3.74 -9.90 10.41
C ALA A 287 2.34 -9.76 11.05
N PRO A 288 1.92 -8.53 11.41
CA PRO A 288 0.55 -8.24 11.83
C PRO A 288 -0.51 -8.73 10.82
N PRO A 289 -1.75 -9.00 11.25
CA PRO A 289 -2.84 -9.37 10.35
C PRO A 289 -3.10 -8.34 9.27
N TYR A 290 -3.74 -8.76 8.17
CA TYR A 290 -4.17 -7.88 7.09
C TYR A 290 -3.02 -7.16 6.36
N LEU A 291 -1.89 -7.83 6.16
CA LEU A 291 -0.78 -7.31 5.34
C LEU A 291 -1.20 -7.39 3.87
N GLU A 292 -1.15 -6.27 3.16
CA GLU A 292 -1.51 -6.19 1.75
C GLU A 292 -0.25 -6.20 0.87
N GLN A 293 -0.21 -5.38 -0.18
CA GLN A 293 0.98 -5.26 -1.02
C GLN A 293 2.18 -4.74 -0.19
N ILE A 294 3.38 -5.10 -0.63
CA ILE A 294 4.64 -4.58 -0.09
C ILE A 294 5.40 -3.87 -1.22
N ALA A 295 6.24 -2.90 -0.88
CA ALA A 295 7.02 -2.15 -1.87
C ALA A 295 8.46 -1.96 -1.40
N VAL A 296 9.43 -2.01 -2.31
CA VAL A 296 10.85 -1.77 -2.02
C VAL A 296 11.26 -0.42 -2.60
N PHE A 297 12.02 0.34 -1.82
CA PHE A 297 12.75 1.51 -2.31
C PHE A 297 14.08 1.62 -1.58
N CYS A 298 15.18 1.64 -2.34
CA CYS A 298 16.54 1.48 -1.80
C CYS A 298 16.61 0.24 -0.87
N ASP A 299 17.24 0.37 0.30
CA ASP A 299 17.39 -0.71 1.28
C ASP A 299 16.20 -0.82 2.27
N HIS A 300 15.01 -0.36 1.88
CA HIS A 300 13.82 -0.36 2.74
C HIS A 300 12.63 -1.08 2.11
N LEU A 301 11.97 -1.91 2.93
CA LEU A 301 10.69 -2.53 2.62
C LEU A 301 9.58 -1.75 3.31
N TYR A 302 8.58 -1.34 2.53
CA TYR A 302 7.40 -0.64 3.01
C TYR A 302 6.23 -1.62 3.06
N LEU A 303 5.54 -1.63 4.20
CA LEU A 303 4.46 -2.54 4.54
C LEU A 303 3.17 -1.75 4.72
N ILE A 304 2.12 -2.12 3.99
CA ILE A 304 0.77 -1.55 4.18
C ILE A 304 -0.19 -2.61 4.70
N PHE A 305 -1.10 -2.20 5.59
CA PHE A 305 -2.08 -3.09 6.19
C PHE A 305 -3.50 -2.54 6.04
N GLU A 306 -4.46 -3.37 5.62
CA GLU A 306 -5.88 -2.96 5.56
C GLU A 306 -6.54 -2.90 6.94
N SER A 307 -5.86 -3.40 7.97
CA SER A 307 -6.38 -3.48 9.35
C SER A 307 -6.90 -2.16 9.91
N GLY A 308 -6.36 -1.01 9.51
CA GLY A 308 -6.82 0.31 9.96
C GLY A 308 -8.17 0.75 9.40
N ALA A 309 -8.66 0.11 8.32
CA ALA A 309 -9.91 0.48 7.66
C ALA A 309 -11.15 0.17 8.51
N ALA A 310 -12.25 0.90 8.26
CA ALA A 310 -13.51 0.74 8.97
C ALA A 310 -14.01 -0.71 9.02
N SER A 311 -13.86 -1.43 7.91
CA SER A 311 -14.31 -2.81 7.77
C SER A 311 -13.49 -3.83 8.57
N TYR A 312 -12.32 -3.45 9.11
CA TYR A 312 -11.37 -4.39 9.71
C TYR A 312 -10.82 -4.00 11.09
N ARG A 313 -10.81 -2.71 11.46
CA ARG A 313 -10.17 -2.22 12.71
C ARG A 313 -10.74 -2.82 13.99
N GLU A 314 -12.02 -3.19 14.00
CA GLU A 314 -12.64 -3.84 15.17
C GLU A 314 -12.39 -5.37 15.21
N LYS A 315 -11.85 -5.95 14.13
CA LYS A 315 -11.61 -7.40 14.03
C LYS A 315 -10.25 -7.82 14.57
N THR A 316 -9.39 -6.88 14.96
CA THR A 316 -8.05 -7.16 15.50
C THR A 316 -7.61 -6.06 16.46
N ALA A 317 -6.96 -6.43 17.56
CA ALA A 317 -6.31 -5.47 18.47
C ALA A 317 -4.94 -4.98 17.96
N LYS A 318 -4.52 -5.44 16.77
CA LYS A 318 -3.23 -5.13 16.14
C LYS A 318 -3.41 -4.36 14.84
N PHE A 319 -4.38 -3.44 14.80
CA PHE A 319 -4.60 -2.63 13.61
C PHE A 319 -3.53 -1.55 13.50
N LEU A 320 -3.12 -1.26 12.27
CA LEU A 320 -2.13 -0.24 11.93
C LEU A 320 -2.80 0.82 11.06
N THR A 321 -2.47 2.08 11.32
CA THR A 321 -3.00 3.25 10.61
C THR A 321 -1.95 3.91 9.73
N GLU A 322 -0.78 3.27 9.61
CA GLU A 322 0.40 3.75 8.92
C GLU A 322 0.94 2.70 7.94
N VAL A 323 1.53 3.15 6.84
CA VAL A 323 2.55 2.39 6.12
C VAL A 323 3.81 2.41 6.95
N VAL A 324 4.44 1.24 7.14
CA VAL A 324 5.62 1.08 7.99
C VAL A 324 6.82 0.66 7.13
N ALA A 325 7.91 1.40 7.23
CA ALA A 325 9.18 1.07 6.60
C ALA A 325 10.07 0.25 7.55
N VAL A 326 10.75 -0.75 7.02
CA VAL A 326 11.69 -1.61 7.73
C VAL A 326 12.98 -1.79 6.90
N HIS A 327 14.14 -1.84 7.55
CA HIS A 327 15.45 -1.95 6.90
C HIS A 327 15.72 -3.38 6.39
N LEU A 328 15.82 -3.54 5.07
CA LEU A 328 15.93 -4.85 4.41
C LEU A 328 17.17 -5.67 4.81
N PRO A 329 18.40 -5.11 4.85
CA PRO A 329 19.56 -5.85 5.34
C PRO A 329 19.31 -6.46 6.73
N THR A 330 18.86 -5.68 7.70
CA THR A 330 18.52 -6.19 9.04
C THR A 330 17.38 -7.21 9.01
N LEU A 331 16.39 -7.03 8.12
CA LEU A 331 15.26 -7.95 8.00
C LEU A 331 15.70 -9.35 7.56
N LEU A 332 16.64 -9.40 6.61
CA LEU A 332 17.09 -10.61 5.92
C LEU A 332 18.28 -11.29 6.62
N GLU A 333 18.97 -10.60 7.53
CA GLU A 333 20.14 -11.13 8.25
C GLU A 333 19.81 -11.99 9.48
N VAL A 334 18.53 -12.09 9.88
CA VAL A 334 18.15 -12.83 11.09
C VAL A 334 18.00 -14.33 10.80
N GLU A 335 19.14 -15.00 10.64
CA GLU A 335 19.50 -16.36 11.06
C GLU A 335 20.88 -16.72 10.45
N LYS A 336 21.94 -16.51 11.24
CA LYS A 336 23.17 -17.32 11.18
C LYS A 336 23.26 -18.16 12.45
#